data_AF-A0A521U9D1-F1
#
_entry.id   AF-A0A521U9D1-F1
#
_cell.length_a   1.000
_cell.length_b   1.000
_cell.length_c   1.000
_cell.angle_alpha   90.00
_cell.angle_beta   90.00
_cell.angle_gamma   90.00
#
_symmetry.space_group_name_H-M   'P 1'
#
loop_
_entity.id
_entity.type
_entity.pdbx_description
1 polymer ?
#
loop_
_entity_poly.entity_id
_entity_poly.type
_entity_poly.pdbx_seq_one_letter_code
_entity_poly.pdbx_strand_id
1 'polypeptide(L)'
;MSDADDPIETAWSALLNDWESDDRHRAFVALAASLQRLPDAARHYRAGLDDAARGARSKAGIDAVLRVAYLALSPPPRGEHEITRRAKAWLLPMSVAMALVVTTLLTSQALHRPALSSPWVLAAESLAALLIPWHRLRLGGE
;
A
#
# COMPACT_ATOMS: atom_id res chain seq x y z
N MET A 1 28.66 19.06 -19.95
CA MET A 1 27.19 19.19 -19.82
C MET A 1 26.92 20.54 -19.23
N SER A 2 26.27 21.41 -20.00
CA SER A 2 25.83 22.74 -19.58
C SER A 2 24.78 22.62 -18.47
N ASP A 3 24.77 23.54 -17.49
CA ASP A 3 23.72 23.62 -16.45
C ASP A 3 22.30 23.68 -17.05
N ALA A 4 22.17 24.12 -18.31
CA ALA A 4 20.93 24.17 -19.07
C ALA A 4 20.26 22.79 -19.32
N ASP A 5 21.00 21.69 -19.20
CA ASP A 5 20.46 20.33 -19.37
C ASP A 5 20.20 19.62 -18.03
N ASP A 6 20.39 20.28 -16.88
CA ASP A 6 20.11 19.65 -15.58
C ASP A 6 18.58 19.56 -15.38
N PRO A 7 18.01 18.34 -15.24
CA PRO A 7 16.58 18.17 -15.00
C PRO A 7 16.10 18.85 -13.71
N ILE A 8 16.97 19.01 -12.70
CA ILE A 8 16.64 19.72 -11.46
C ILE A 8 16.48 21.22 -11.73
N GLU A 9 17.41 21.83 -12.45
CA GLU A 9 17.38 23.27 -12.77
C GLU A 9 16.21 23.59 -13.72
N THR A 10 15.90 22.68 -14.64
CA THR A 10 14.73 22.79 -15.52
C THR A 10 13.43 22.75 -14.72
N ALA A 11 13.28 21.79 -13.80
CA ALA A 11 12.10 21.67 -12.96
C ALA A 11 11.96 22.82 -11.95
N TRP A 12 13.08 23.31 -11.42
CA TRP A 12 13.12 24.50 -10.57
C TRP A 12 12.66 25.74 -11.33
N SER A 13 13.17 25.94 -12.55
CA SER A 13 12.74 27.04 -13.43
C SER A 13 11.25 26.96 -13.74
N ALA A 14 10.72 25.77 -13.99
CA ALA A 14 9.29 25.55 -14.21
C ALA A 14 8.46 25.84 -12.95
N LEU A 15 8.97 25.53 -11.75
CA LEU A 15 8.34 25.87 -10.47
C LEU A 15 8.29 27.39 -10.25
N LEU A 16 9.38 28.10 -10.55
CA LEU A 16 9.44 29.56 -10.40
C LEU A 16 8.40 30.30 -11.26
N ASN A 17 8.04 29.73 -12.42
CA ASN A 17 7.01 30.28 -13.30
C ASN A 17 5.57 30.12 -12.75
N ASP A 18 5.37 29.26 -11.75
CA ASP A 18 4.07 28.96 -11.16
C ASP A 18 4.25 28.60 -9.68
N TRP A 19 4.76 29.58 -8.93
CA TRP A 19 5.18 29.43 -7.54
C TRP A 19 4.03 29.11 -6.59
N GLU A 20 2.80 29.50 -6.92
CA GLU A 20 1.66 29.26 -6.05
C GLU A 20 1.12 27.82 -6.14
N SER A 21 1.59 27.05 -7.11
CA SER A 21 1.11 25.69 -7.38
C SER A 21 1.75 24.65 -6.45
N ASP A 22 0.95 24.17 -5.48
CA ASP A 22 1.35 23.06 -4.61
C ASP A 22 1.69 21.78 -5.38
N ASP A 23 1.01 21.54 -6.50
CA ASP A 23 1.29 20.39 -7.37
C ASP A 23 2.70 20.46 -7.95
N ARG A 24 3.15 21.64 -8.37
CA ARG A 24 4.52 21.81 -8.86
C ARG A 24 5.55 21.68 -7.76
N HIS A 25 5.28 22.21 -6.57
CA HIS A 25 6.16 22.00 -5.42
C HIS A 25 6.34 20.52 -5.09
N ARG A 26 5.23 19.75 -5.07
CA ARG A 26 5.27 18.30 -4.86
C ARG A 26 6.01 17.58 -5.97
N ALA A 27 5.76 17.93 -7.22
CA ALA A 27 6.42 17.32 -8.38
C ALA A 27 7.94 17.58 -8.37
N PHE A 28 8.37 18.79 -8.02
CA PHE A 28 9.79 19.13 -7.91
C PHE A 28 10.49 18.31 -6.82
N VAL A 29 9.90 18.23 -5.62
CA VAL A 29 10.47 17.43 -4.51
C VAL A 29 10.50 15.94 -4.86
N ALA A 30 9.45 15.43 -5.50
CA ALA A 30 9.39 14.04 -5.95
C ALA A 30 10.46 13.73 -7.02
N LEU A 31 10.67 14.64 -7.98
CA LEU A 31 11.74 14.53 -8.96
C LEU A 31 13.11 14.49 -8.29
N ALA A 32 13.38 15.44 -7.38
CA ALA A 32 14.62 15.47 -6.63
C ALA A 32 14.85 14.19 -5.79
N ALA A 33 13.78 13.63 -5.21
CA ALA A 33 13.83 12.35 -4.52
C ALA A 33 14.20 11.19 -5.47
N SER A 34 13.56 11.13 -6.64
CA SER A 34 13.80 10.08 -7.64
C SER A 34 15.23 10.08 -8.18
N LEU A 35 15.85 11.26 -8.24
CA LEU A 35 17.23 11.45 -8.66
C LEU A 35 18.23 11.35 -7.49
N GLN A 36 17.77 11.10 -6.26
CA GLN A 36 18.58 11.12 -5.03
C GLN A 36 19.31 12.45 -4.77
N ARG A 37 18.75 13.55 -5.29
CA ARG A 37 19.29 14.93 -5.22
C ARG A 37 18.44 15.86 -4.33
N LEU A 38 17.87 15.31 -3.25
CA LEU A 38 17.15 16.10 -2.23
C LEU A 38 17.96 17.27 -1.64
N PRO A 39 19.29 17.17 -1.43
CA PRO A 39 20.10 18.30 -0.97
C PRO A 39 20.06 19.50 -1.93
N ASP A 40 19.99 19.25 -3.24
CA ASP A 40 19.93 20.32 -4.24
C ASP A 40 18.58 21.02 -4.19
N ALA A 41 17.48 20.27 -4.08
CA ALA A 41 16.16 20.86 -3.86
C ALA A 41 16.09 21.71 -2.58
N ALA A 42 16.70 21.26 -1.49
CA ALA A 42 16.79 22.05 -0.25
C ALA A 42 17.61 23.33 -0.45
N ARG A 43 18.69 23.30 -1.25
CA ARG A 43 19.50 24.48 -1.59
C ARG A 43 18.66 25.54 -2.30
N HIS A 44 17.85 25.13 -3.28
CA HIS A 44 16.97 26.05 -4.01
C HIS A 44 15.94 26.72 -3.10
N TYR A 45 15.26 25.96 -2.24
CA TYR A 45 14.31 26.55 -1.29
C TYR A 45 14.99 27.44 -0.24
N ARG A 46 16.19 27.10 0.22
CA ARG A 46 16.95 27.96 1.16
C ARG A 46 17.27 29.32 0.56
N ALA A 47 17.57 29.39 -0.74
CA ALA A 47 17.82 30.65 -1.42
C ALA A 47 16.59 31.60 -1.43
N GLY A 48 15.39 31.04 -1.31
CA GLY A 48 14.13 31.80 -1.25
C GLY A 48 13.57 32.03 0.15
N LEU A 49 14.31 31.72 1.22
CA LEU A 49 13.85 31.91 2.61
C LEU A 49 13.73 33.38 3.00
N ASP A 50 14.69 34.20 2.57
CA ASP A 50 14.78 35.62 2.94
C ASP A 50 13.89 36.52 2.06
N ASP A 51 13.21 35.95 1.07
CA ASP A 51 12.25 36.65 0.22
C ASP A 51 10.93 36.85 0.98
N ALA A 52 10.50 38.10 1.15
CA ALA A 52 9.29 38.44 1.88
C ALA A 52 8.00 37.87 1.26
N ALA A 53 7.96 37.67 -0.06
CA ALA A 53 6.80 37.10 -0.76
C ALA A 53 6.84 35.57 -0.77
N ARG A 54 8.03 34.96 -0.80
CA ARG A 54 8.19 33.52 -1.02
C ARG A 54 8.63 32.74 0.22
N GLY A 55 9.13 33.40 1.25
CA GLY A 55 9.78 32.79 2.40
C GLY A 55 8.93 31.76 3.14
N ALA A 56 7.63 32.03 3.32
CA ALA A 56 6.70 31.07 3.94
C ALA A 56 6.59 29.76 3.14
N ARG A 57 6.51 29.86 1.81
CA ARG A 57 6.39 28.70 0.92
C ARG A 57 7.72 27.99 0.72
N SER A 58 8.83 28.74 0.69
CA SER A 58 10.19 28.21 0.73
C SER A 58 10.43 27.35 1.98
N LYS A 59 9.96 27.82 3.15
CA LYS A 59 10.01 27.04 4.39
C LYS A 59 9.20 25.74 4.28
N ALA A 60 7.97 25.81 3.76
CA ALA A 60 7.15 24.62 3.52
C ALA A 60 7.81 23.63 2.54
N GLY A 61 8.49 24.12 1.51
CA GLY A 61 9.28 23.32 0.58
C GLY A 61 10.44 22.59 1.26
N ILE A 62 11.16 23.27 2.16
CA ILE A 62 12.23 22.64 2.98
C ILE A 62 11.64 21.54 3.87
N ASP A 63 10.52 21.80 4.53
CA ASP A 63 9.85 20.80 5.38
C ASP A 63 9.39 19.58 4.57
N ALA A 64 8.93 19.77 3.33
CA ALA A 64 8.59 18.69 2.42
C ALA A 64 9.83 17.85 2.04
N VAL A 65 10.95 18.49 1.72
CA VAL A 65 12.21 17.80 1.43
C VAL A 65 12.68 16.98 2.63
N LEU A 66 12.65 17.56 3.84
CA LEU A 66 13.03 16.87 5.07
C LEU A 66 12.13 15.68 5.35
N ARG A 67 10.81 15.81 5.13
CA ARG A 67 9.86 14.71 5.30
C ARG A 67 10.18 13.54 4.37
N VAL A 68 10.46 13.82 3.10
CA VAL A 68 10.82 12.77 2.13
C VAL A 68 12.14 12.10 2.51
N ALA A 69 13.14 12.88 2.92
CA ALA A 69 14.40 12.33 3.42
C ALA A 69 14.20 11.45 4.65
N TYR A 70 13.35 11.86 5.60
CA TYR A 70 13.02 11.08 6.78
C TYR A 70 12.32 9.76 6.45
N LEU A 71 11.38 9.77 5.50
CA LEU A 71 10.71 8.57 5.01
C LEU A 71 11.69 7.61 4.33
N ALA A 72 12.67 8.13 3.59
CA ALA A 72 13.72 7.31 2.98
C ALA A 72 14.65 6.64 4.01
N LEU A 73 14.82 7.24 5.19
CA LEU A 73 15.59 6.68 6.31
C LEU A 73 14.76 5.78 7.23
N SER A 74 13.44 5.87 7.16
CA SER A 74 12.55 5.08 7.99
C SER A 74 12.57 3.62 7.54
N PRO A 75 12.64 2.64 8.46
CA PRO A 75 12.50 1.24 8.10
C PRO A 75 11.18 1.05 7.34
N PRO A 76 11.15 0.26 6.24
CA PRO A 76 9.90 0.01 5.55
C PRO A 76 8.88 -0.55 6.55
N PRO A 77 7.62 -0.09 6.54
CA PRO A 77 6.60 -0.62 7.42
C PRO A 77 6.54 -2.13 7.23
N ARG A 78 6.94 -2.88 8.25
CA ARG A 78 6.80 -4.34 8.27
C ARG A 78 5.31 -4.64 8.30
N GLY A 79 4.76 -5.21 7.22
CA GLY A 79 3.56 -6.05 7.35
C GLY A 79 2.35 -5.78 6.45
N GLU A 80 2.32 -4.77 5.58
CA GLU A 80 1.08 -4.54 4.79
C GLU A 80 0.82 -5.66 3.75
N HIS A 81 1.89 -6.25 3.20
CA HIS A 81 1.81 -7.43 2.34
C HIS A 81 1.53 -8.74 3.10
N GLU A 82 1.84 -8.81 4.40
CA GLU A 82 1.56 -10.01 5.20
C GLU A 82 0.11 -10.06 5.65
N ILE A 83 -0.47 -8.91 6.03
CA ILE A 83 -1.87 -8.83 6.47
C ILE A 83 -2.81 -9.22 5.33
N THR A 84 -2.57 -8.71 4.13
CA THR A 84 -3.37 -9.03 2.93
C THR A 84 -3.21 -10.49 2.49
N ARG A 85 -1.99 -11.06 2.51
CA ARG A 85 -1.77 -12.49 2.22
C ARG A 85 -2.43 -13.40 3.26
N ARG A 86 -2.38 -13.04 4.54
CA ARG A 86 -3.00 -13.81 5.63
C ARG A 86 -4.52 -13.75 5.59
N ALA A 87 -5.11 -12.59 5.31
CA ALA A 87 -6.55 -12.45 5.08
C ALA A 87 -7.00 -13.29 3.87
N LYS A 88 -6.28 -13.21 2.74
CA LYS A 88 -6.55 -14.01 1.54
C LYS A 88 -6.32 -15.52 1.76
N ALA A 89 -5.48 -15.92 2.71
CA ALA A 89 -5.30 -17.32 3.10
C ALA A 89 -6.51 -17.89 3.86
N TRP A 90 -7.27 -17.06 4.57
CA TRP A 90 -8.43 -17.48 5.35
C TRP A 90 -9.75 -17.48 4.58
N LEU A 91 -9.86 -16.74 3.48
CA LEU A 91 -11.07 -16.71 2.66
C LEU A 91 -11.40 -18.07 2.00
N LEU A 92 -10.38 -18.80 1.56
CA LEU A 92 -10.56 -20.11 0.92
C LEU A 92 -11.16 -21.17 1.86
N PRO A 93 -10.62 -21.44 3.06
CA PRO A 93 -11.21 -22.43 3.97
C PRO A 93 -12.61 -22.01 4.46
N MET A 94 -12.88 -20.72 4.68
CA MET A 94 -14.23 -20.26 5.05
C MET A 94 -15.26 -20.53 3.96
N SER A 95 -14.93 -20.25 2.69
CA SER A 95 -15.86 -20.50 1.58
C SER A 95 -16.17 -21.99 1.40
N VAL A 96 -15.17 -22.87 1.57
CA VAL A 96 -15.38 -24.32 1.52
C VAL A 96 -16.24 -24.81 2.70
N ALA A 97 -15.97 -24.34 3.92
CA ALA A 97 -16.77 -24.69 5.09
C ALA A 97 -18.24 -24.25 4.91
N MET A 98 -18.46 -23.04 4.40
CA MET A 98 -19.80 -22.52 4.10
C MET A 98 -20.51 -23.37 3.05
N ALA A 99 -19.81 -23.74 1.96
CA ALA A 99 -20.38 -24.57 0.90
C ALA A 99 -20.76 -25.97 1.40
N LEU A 100 -19.94 -26.58 2.26
CA LEU A 100 -20.24 -27.87 2.89
C LEU A 100 -21.51 -27.78 3.74
N VAL A 101 -21.59 -26.79 4.63
CA VAL A 101 -22.79 -26.58 5.48
C VAL A 101 -24.05 -26.41 4.65
N VAL A 102 -24.01 -25.59 3.60
CA VAL A 102 -25.16 -25.39 2.70
C VAL A 102 -25.55 -26.69 1.97
N THR A 103 -24.56 -27.45 1.50
CA THR A 103 -24.80 -28.73 0.80
C THR A 103 -25.44 -29.76 1.72
N THR A 104 -24.97 -29.85 2.97
CA THR A 104 -25.51 -30.77 3.99
C THR A 104 -26.94 -30.40 4.38
N LEU A 105 -27.24 -29.10 4.50
CA LEU A 105 -28.59 -28.62 4.76
C LEU A 105 -29.55 -28.93 3.60
N LEU A 106 -29.14 -28.66 2.35
CA LEU A 106 -29.94 -28.96 1.16
C LEU A 106 -30.19 -30.47 1.02
N THR A 107 -29.19 -31.30 1.30
CA THR A 107 -29.29 -32.76 1.26
C THR A 107 -30.24 -33.28 2.35
N SER A 108 -30.13 -32.75 3.57
CA SER A 108 -31.04 -33.08 4.69
C SER A 108 -32.49 -32.75 4.35
N GLN A 109 -32.73 -31.58 3.75
CA GLN A 109 -34.07 -31.13 3.35
C GLN A 109 -34.66 -32.01 2.25
N ALA A 110 -33.87 -32.38 1.23
CA ALA A 110 -34.33 -33.22 0.13
C ALA A 110 -34.70 -34.64 0.60
N LEU A 111 -33.94 -35.22 1.53
CA LEU A 111 -34.11 -36.61 2.00
C LEU A 111 -35.12 -36.77 3.14
N HIS A 112 -35.69 -35.68 3.69
CA HIS A 112 -36.61 -35.71 4.84
C HIS A 112 -36.06 -36.51 6.04
N ARG A 113 -34.73 -36.55 6.20
CA ARG A 113 -34.05 -37.27 7.29
C ARG A 113 -33.41 -36.27 8.26
N PRO A 114 -34.13 -35.82 9.32
CA PRO A 114 -33.64 -34.80 10.26
C PRO A 114 -32.44 -35.26 11.11
N ALA A 115 -32.10 -36.55 11.08
CA ALA A 115 -30.89 -37.09 11.72
C ALA A 115 -29.58 -36.55 11.11
N LEU A 116 -29.61 -36.10 9.84
CA LEU A 116 -28.43 -35.56 9.15
C LEU A 116 -28.13 -34.09 9.51
N SER A 117 -29.10 -33.37 10.07
CA SER A 117 -28.92 -32.01 10.61
C SER A 117 -28.46 -31.98 12.07
N SER A 118 -27.95 -33.10 12.59
CA SER A 118 -27.39 -33.14 13.94
C SER A 118 -26.22 -32.15 14.06
N PRO A 119 -26.15 -31.34 15.14
CA PRO A 119 -25.06 -30.39 15.36
C PRO A 119 -23.68 -31.07 15.36
N TRP A 120 -23.61 -32.36 15.67
CA TRP A 120 -22.37 -33.15 15.64
C TRP A 120 -21.87 -33.46 14.22
N VAL A 121 -22.78 -33.62 13.25
CA VAL A 121 -22.41 -33.85 11.84
C VAL A 121 -21.83 -32.57 11.24
N LEU A 122 -22.48 -31.43 11.49
CA LEU A 122 -22.00 -30.10 11.05
C LEU A 122 -20.66 -29.73 11.71
N ALA A 123 -20.48 -30.10 12.99
CA ALA A 123 -19.20 -29.92 13.68
C ALA A 123 -18.11 -30.81 13.06
N ALA A 124 -18.41 -32.08 12.76
CA ALA A 124 -17.45 -33.00 12.12
C ALA A 124 -17.04 -32.54 10.72
N GLU A 125 -17.97 -32.05 9.90
CA GLU A 125 -17.67 -31.52 8.56
C GLU A 125 -16.83 -30.24 8.63
N SER A 126 -17.15 -29.33 9.55
CA SER A 126 -16.38 -28.11 9.76
C SER A 126 -14.96 -28.41 10.23
N LEU A 127 -14.80 -29.40 11.11
CA LEU A 127 -13.50 -29.85 11.60
C LEU A 127 -12.67 -30.50 10.48
N ALA A 128 -13.32 -31.32 9.62
CA ALA A 128 -12.67 -31.93 8.46
C ALA A 128 -12.15 -30.87 7.47
N ALA A 129 -12.95 -29.84 7.18
CA ALA A 129 -12.54 -28.74 6.32
C ALA A 129 -11.35 -27.94 6.91
N LEU A 130 -11.29 -27.77 8.22
CA LEU A 130 -10.19 -27.08 8.91
C LEU A 130 -8.89 -27.91 8.96
N LEU A 131 -9.00 -29.24 8.96
CA LEU A 131 -7.86 -30.16 9.00
C LEU A 131 -7.20 -30.37 7.63
N ILE A 132 -7.84 -29.97 6.53
CA ILE A 132 -7.23 -30.03 5.19
C ILE A 132 -6.01 -29.09 5.17
N PRO A 133 -4.81 -29.55 4.77
CA PRO A 133 -3.61 -28.73 4.73
C PRO A 133 -3.64 -27.78 3.52
N TRP A 134 -4.45 -26.72 3.62
CA TRP A 134 -4.67 -25.70 2.58
C TRP A 134 -3.37 -25.05 2.08
N HIS A 135 -2.33 -25.03 2.92
CA HIS A 135 -1.01 -24.53 2.54
C HIS A 135 -0.31 -25.37 1.47
N ARG A 136 -0.58 -26.69 1.38
CA ARG A 136 0.00 -27.57 0.36
C ARG A 136 -0.69 -27.48 -0.99
N LEU A 137 -1.99 -27.17 -1.01
CA LEU A 137 -2.76 -27.03 -2.25
C LEU A 137 -2.43 -25.74 -3.03
N ARG A 138 -1.71 -24.79 -2.43
CA ARG A 138 -1.27 -23.54 -3.09
C ARG A 138 0.03 -23.64 -3.89
N LEU A 139 0.74 -24.77 -3.86
CA LEU A 139 2.06 -24.93 -4.51
C LEU A 139 2.00 -25.58 -5.91
N GLY A 140 0.82 -25.82 -6.47
CA GLY A 140 0.65 -26.49 -7.77
C GLY A 140 0.17 -25.58 -8.92
N GLY A 141 0.28 -24.26 -8.78
CA GLY A 141 -0.20 -23.29 -9.75
C GLY A 141 0.90 -22.31 -10.15
N GLU A 142 1.99 -22.83 -10.69
CA GLU A 142 2.96 -22.10 -11.53
C GLU A 142 3.11 -22.85 -12.85
#